data_AF-A0A8X6G6A2-F1
#
_entry.id   AF-A0A8X6G6A2-F1
#
_cell.length_a   1.000
_cell.length_b   1.000
_cell.length_c   1.000
_cell.angle_alpha   90.00
_cell.angle_beta   90.00
_cell.angle_gamma   90.00
#
_symmetry.space_group_name_H-M   'P 1'
#
loop_
_entity.id
_entity.type
_entity.pdbx_description
1 polymer ?
#
loop_
_entity_poly.entity_id
_entity_poly.type
_entity_poly.pdbx_seq_one_letter_code
_entity_poly.pdbx_strand_id
1 'polypeptide(L)'
;MFICNHCPYVQSIISNLVSDVDQLKKDYQVNTVAIMSNDVNEYPEDSFENMINFAKENKFTFPYLIDSTQKIAKEYGAVCTPDFLALIPI
;
A
#
# COMPACT_ATOMS: atom_id res chain seq x y z
N MET A 1 -4.75 -0.03 -2.99
CA MET A 1 -3.47 0.18 -3.68
C MET A 1 -2.49 -0.91 -3.27
N PHE A 2 -1.72 -1.44 -4.22
CA PHE A 2 -0.65 -2.38 -3.93
C PHE A 2 0.67 -1.59 -3.83
N ILE A 3 1.36 -1.72 -2.70
CA ILE A 3 2.62 -1.03 -2.43
C ILE A 3 3.59 -2.00 -1.74
N CYS A 4 4.85 -1.59 -1.60
CA CYS A 4 5.83 -2.28 -0.77
C CYS A 4 6.77 -1.25 -0.12
N ASN A 5 7.65 -1.71 0.78
CA ASN A 5 8.51 -0.83 1.57
C ASN A 5 9.81 -0.47 0.83
N HIS A 6 10.33 -1.41 0.03
CA HIS A 6 11.66 -1.28 -0.59
C HIS A 6 11.67 -0.61 -1.98
N CYS A 7 10.52 -0.52 -2.65
CA CYS A 7 10.47 -0.02 -4.02
C CYS A 7 10.79 1.49 -4.07
N PRO A 8 11.77 1.94 -4.88
CA PRO A 8 12.13 3.35 -4.97
C PRO A 8 10.99 4.22 -5.48
N TYR A 9 10.10 3.68 -6.33
CA TYR A 9 8.92 4.40 -6.80
C TYR A 9 7.94 4.67 -5.66
N VAL A 10 7.68 3.70 -4.79
CA VAL A 10 6.84 3.91 -3.60
C VAL A 10 7.48 4.91 -2.66
N GLN A 11 8.76 4.73 -2.34
CA GLN A 11 9.49 5.62 -1.42
C GLN A 11 9.50 7.07 -1.92
N SER A 12 9.62 7.28 -3.24
CA SER A 12 9.64 8.63 -3.83
C SER A 12 8.31 9.38 -3.68
N ILE A 13 7.18 8.67 -3.58
CA ILE A 13 5.85 9.29 -3.52
C ILE A 13 5.19 9.19 -2.14
N ILE A 14 5.75 8.45 -1.19
CA ILE A 14 5.01 8.00 0.00
C ILE A 14 4.47 9.15 0.85
N SER A 15 5.23 10.24 0.99
CA SER A 15 4.80 11.43 1.73
C SER A 15 3.61 12.13 1.06
N ASN A 16 3.64 12.24 -0.27
CA ASN A 16 2.53 12.86 -1.02
C ASN A 16 1.32 11.94 -1.01
N LEU A 17 1.53 10.63 -1.20
CA LEU A 17 0.48 9.62 -1.18
C LEU A 17 -0.32 9.66 0.13
N VAL A 18 0.35 9.75 1.28
CA VAL A 18 -0.34 9.83 2.58
C VAL A 18 -1.18 11.10 2.69
N SER A 19 -0.62 12.25 2.27
CA SER A 19 -1.37 13.51 2.23
C SER A 19 -2.59 13.44 1.31
N ASP A 20 -2.43 12.85 0.13
CA ASP A 20 -3.50 12.72 -0.86
C ASP A 20 -4.61 11.80 -0.35
N VAL A 21 -4.27 10.68 0.30
CA VAL A 21 -5.27 9.78 0.91
C VAL A 21 -6.04 10.49 2.03
N ASP A 22 -5.36 11.26 2.88
CA ASP A 22 -6.02 12.04 3.93
C ASP A 22 -7.00 13.06 3.35
N GLN A 23 -6.59 13.76 2.29
CA GLN A 23 -7.43 14.71 1.61
C GLN A 23 -8.63 14.02 0.94
N LEU A 24 -8.41 12.90 0.26
CA LEU A 24 -9.45 12.11 -0.38
C LEU A 24 -10.51 11.62 0.62
N LYS A 25 -10.06 11.18 1.80
CA LYS A 25 -10.96 10.78 2.89
C LYS A 25 -11.76 11.96 3.42
N LYS A 26 -11.10 13.10 3.66
CA LYS A 26 -11.73 14.29 4.24
C LYS A 26 -12.74 14.95 3.31
N ASP A 27 -12.35 15.17 2.06
CA ASP A 27 -13.09 15.99 1.11
C ASP A 27 -14.11 15.16 0.32
N TYR A 28 -13.84 13.87 0.10
CA TYR A 28 -14.63 13.01 -0.79
C TYR A 28 -15.11 11.71 -0.14
N GLN A 29 -14.80 11.46 1.13
CA GLN A 29 -15.17 10.23 1.86
C GLN A 29 -14.65 8.95 1.17
N VAL A 30 -13.55 9.05 0.43
CA VAL A 30 -12.90 7.90 -0.20
C VAL A 30 -12.05 7.18 0.84
N ASN A 31 -12.39 5.92 1.09
CA ASN A 31 -11.59 5.06 1.95
C ASN A 31 -10.47 4.40 1.15
N THR A 32 -9.28 4.29 1.75
CA THR A 32 -8.11 3.69 1.11
C THR A 32 -7.58 2.55 1.97
N VAL A 33 -7.07 1.51 1.30
CA VAL A 33 -6.32 0.40 1.89
C VAL A 33 -5.06 0.17 1.05
N ALA A 34 -3.93 0.03 1.72
CA ALA A 34 -2.68 -0.43 1.13
C ALA A 34 -2.51 -1.94 1.36
N ILE A 35 -1.96 -2.64 0.38
CA ILE A 35 -1.70 -4.09 0.42
C ILE A 35 -0.27 -4.35 -0.04
N MET A 36 0.48 -5.13 0.74
CA MET A 36 1.82 -5.63 0.40
C MET A 36 1.73 -7.12 0.07
N SER A 37 2.14 -7.49 -1.14
CA SER A 37 2.04 -8.85 -1.67
C SER A 37 3.40 -9.45 -2.09
N ASN A 38 4.51 -8.78 -1.81
CA ASN A 38 5.84 -9.27 -2.16
C ASN A 38 6.24 -10.49 -1.32
N ASP A 39 7.08 -11.36 -1.89
CA ASP A 39 7.66 -12.48 -1.14
C ASP A 39 8.74 -11.95 -0.18
N VAL A 40 8.48 -12.06 1.12
CA VAL A 40 9.38 -11.58 2.18
C VAL A 40 10.68 -12.37 2.29
N ASN A 41 10.75 -13.57 1.70
CA ASN A 41 11.99 -14.34 1.64
C ASN A 41 12.95 -13.78 0.58
N GLU A 42 12.39 -13.21 -0.50
CA GLU A 42 13.17 -12.55 -1.55
C GLU A 42 13.48 -11.09 -1.17
N TYR A 43 12.54 -10.40 -0.53
CA TYR A 43 12.65 -9.00 -0.09
C TYR A 43 12.36 -8.87 1.42
N PRO A 44 13.34 -9.12 2.31
CA PRO A 44 13.17 -9.01 3.76
C PRO A 44 12.72 -7.63 4.27
N GLU A 45 13.01 -6.58 3.51
CA GLU A 45 12.53 -5.21 3.74
C GLU A 45 11.01 -5.09 3.73
N ASP A 46 10.32 -6.01 3.07
CA ASP A 46 8.85 -6.09 3.04
C ASP A 46 8.27 -6.98 4.15
N SER A 47 9.08 -7.45 5.09
CA SER A 47 8.58 -8.20 6.25
C SER A 47 7.51 -7.44 7.04
N PHE A 48 6.64 -8.17 7.74
CA PHE A 48 5.55 -7.58 8.51
C PHE A 48 6.04 -6.58 9.57
N GLU A 49 7.17 -6.84 10.22
CA GLU A 49 7.77 -5.90 11.18
C GLU A 49 8.20 -4.60 10.49
N ASN A 50 8.85 -4.71 9.33
CA ASN A 50 9.23 -3.54 8.54
C ASN A 50 8.02 -2.79 8.00
N MET A 51 6.93 -3.46 7.64
CA MET A 51 5.67 -2.80 7.26
C MET A 51 5.12 -1.94 8.40
N ILE A 52 5.17 -2.44 9.64
CA ILE A 52 4.74 -1.67 10.83
C ILE A 52 5.61 -0.42 10.99
N ASN A 53 6.92 -0.57 10.87
CA ASN A 53 7.85 0.55 11.00
C ASN A 53 7.64 1.57 9.88
N PHE A 54 7.56 1.10 8.63
CA PHE A 54 7.31 1.92 7.44
C PHE A 54 6.00 2.71 7.56
N ALA A 55 4.92 2.08 8.00
CA ALA A 55 3.64 2.74 8.20
C ALA A 55 3.70 3.81 9.32
N LYS A 56 4.41 3.54 10.42
CA LYS A 56 4.59 4.50 11.51
C LYS A 56 5.44 5.70 11.08
N GLU A 57 6.58 5.45 10.45
CA GLU A 57 7.50 6.47 9.96
C GLU A 57 6.82 7.41 8.96
N ASN A 58 6.03 6.84 8.05
CA ASN A 58 5.29 7.59 7.04
C ASN A 58 3.88 8.00 7.49
N LYS A 59 3.53 7.80 8.77
CA LYS A 59 2.28 8.27 9.41
C LYS A 59 1.01 7.84 8.66
N PHE A 60 0.94 6.58 8.25
CA PHE A 60 -0.23 6.07 7.56
C PHE A 60 -1.49 6.23 8.42
N THR A 61 -2.53 6.79 7.82
CA THR A 61 -3.87 6.98 8.41
C THR A 61 -4.89 5.97 7.88
N PHE A 62 -4.41 5.03 7.06
CA PHE A 62 -5.15 3.97 6.40
C PHE A 62 -4.51 2.59 6.68
N PRO A 63 -5.27 1.50 6.59
CA PRO A 63 -4.73 0.16 6.81
C PRO A 63 -3.65 -0.21 5.79
N TYR A 64 -2.60 -0.87 6.27
CA TYR A 64 -1.57 -1.50 5.45
C TYR A 64 -1.55 -3.01 5.72
N LEU A 65 -2.08 -3.78 4.78
CA LEU A 65 -2.34 -5.21 4.93
C LEU A 65 -1.28 -6.04 4.24
N ILE A 66 -1.01 -7.23 4.77
CA ILE A 66 -0.14 -8.23 4.13
C ILE A 66 -0.98 -9.27 3.39
N ASP A 67 -0.64 -9.54 2.14
CA ASP A 67 -1.15 -10.66 1.34
C ASP A 67 0.00 -11.66 1.10
N SER A 68 0.24 -12.51 2.09
CA SER A 68 1.31 -13.51 2.05
C SER A 68 1.09 -14.61 0.99
N THR A 69 -0.13 -14.73 0.46
CA THR A 69 -0.48 -15.76 -0.54
C THR A 69 -0.37 -15.25 -1.97
N GLN A 70 -0.22 -13.93 -2.15
CA GLN A 70 -0.30 -13.23 -3.44
C GLN A 70 -1.64 -13.41 -4.16
N LYS A 71 -2.65 -14.00 -3.51
CA LYS A 71 -3.93 -14.33 -4.15
C LYS A 71 -4.69 -13.06 -4.47
N ILE A 72 -4.70 -12.09 -3.57
CA ILE A 72 -5.43 -10.83 -3.75
C ILE A 72 -4.78 -10.00 -4.85
N ALA A 73 -3.43 -9.92 -4.89
CA ALA A 73 -2.72 -9.28 -5.99
C ALA A 73 -3.08 -9.88 -7.36
N LYS A 74 -3.12 -11.22 -7.46
CA LYS A 74 -3.48 -11.93 -8.69
C LYS A 74 -4.93 -11.67 -9.10
N GLU A 75 -5.87 -11.71 -8.17
CA GLU A 75 -7.29 -11.46 -8.45
C GLU A 75 -7.55 -10.02 -8.91
N TYR A 76 -6.80 -9.06 -8.38
CA TYR A 76 -6.87 -7.66 -8.80
C TYR A 76 -6.04 -7.36 -10.07
N GLY A 77 -5.24 -8.32 -10.55
CA GLY A 77 -4.35 -8.12 -11.68
C GLY A 77 -3.22 -7.13 -11.43
N ALA A 78 -2.79 -6.97 -10.18
CA ALA A 78 -1.71 -6.06 -9.81
C ALA A 78 -0.36 -6.56 -10.34
N VAL A 79 0.41 -5.66 -10.98
CA VAL A 79 1.67 -6.03 -11.67
C VAL A 79 2.89 -5.26 -11.20
N CYS A 80 2.71 -4.16 -10.45
CA CYS A 80 3.81 -3.33 -9.99
C CYS A 80 3.53 -2.71 -8.61
N THR A 81 4.51 -2.00 -8.07
CA THR A 81 4.34 -1.14 -6.89
C THR A 81 4.91 0.26 -7.18
N PRO A 82 4.16 1.35 -6.93
CA PRO A 82 2.77 1.37 -6.52
C PRO A 82 1.80 1.04 -7.67
N ASP A 83 0.73 0.31 -7.38
CA ASP A 83 -0.39 0.05 -8.32
C ASP A 83 -1.73 0.48 -7.69
N PHE A 84 -2.48 1.30 -8.43
CA PHE A 84 -3.65 2.01 -7.93
C PHE A 84 -4.93 1.50 -8.59
N LEU A 85 -5.88 1.07 -7.77
CA LEU A 85 -7.22 0.69 -8.20
C LEU A 85 -8.25 1.50 -7.41
N ALA A 86 -9.27 1.97 -8.12
CA ALA A 86 -10.42 2.66 -7.54
C ALA A 86 -11.67 1.82 -7.78
N LEU A 87 -12.46 1.63 -6.74
CA LEU A 87 -13.75 0.95 -6.81
C LEU A 87 -14.86 1.98 -6.64
N ILE A 88 -15.90 1.87 -7.44
CA ILE A 88 -17.13 2.64 -7.28
C ILE A 88 -18.22 1.73 -6.72
N PRO A 89 -19.06 2.22 -5.79
CA PRO A 89 -20.25 1.49 -5.39
C PRO A 89 -21.19 1.36 -6.60
N ILE A 90 -21.76 0.17 -6.78
CA ILE A 90 -22.84 -0.10 -7.74
C ILE A 90 -24.17 0.07 -7.02
#